data_AF-A0A7W6SJ96-F1
#
_entry.id   AF-A0A7W6SJ96-F1
#
_cell.length_a   1.000
_cell.length_b   1.000
_cell.length_c   1.000
_cell.angle_alpha   90.00
_cell.angle_beta   90.00
_cell.angle_gamma   90.00
#
_symmetry.space_group_name_H-M   'P 1'
#
loop_
_entity.id
_entity.type
_entity.pdbx_description
1 polymer ?
#
loop_
_entity_poly.entity_id
_entity_poly.type
_entity_poly.pdbx_seq_one_letter_code
_entity_poly.pdbx_strand_id
1 'polypeptide(L)'
;MADTDAEMNAAIARARATLPVFWASYEALKRMETDHSLKVRFRTVGNDEHIWMSDVKKLPSGEYAARFADTPRNLPGKRFGDLAEFKDADISDWMFMRNGKIVGGETIKPLLKSMPKSDADALRARMEQP
;
A
#
# COMPACT_ATOMS: atom_id res chain seq x y z
N MET A 1 13.85 9.83 16.23
CA MET A 1 13.93 9.21 14.89
C MET A 1 13.81 7.70 14.99
N ALA A 2 14.62 6.99 15.79
CA ALA A 2 14.51 5.51 15.93
C ALA A 2 13.12 4.95 16.31
N ASP A 3 12.33 5.67 17.10
CA ASP A 3 10.97 5.24 17.50
C ASP A 3 10.02 5.22 16.30
N THR A 4 10.08 6.23 15.43
CA THR A 4 9.23 6.33 14.23
C THR A 4 9.59 5.26 13.20
N ASP A 5 10.88 4.94 13.05
CA ASP A 5 11.34 3.85 12.18
C ASP A 5 10.90 2.47 12.72
N ALA A 6 10.98 2.25 14.03
CA ALA A 6 10.51 1.00 14.65
C ALA A 6 8.99 0.83 14.49
N GLU A 7 8.20 1.89 14.69
CA GLU A 7 6.77 1.87 14.46
C GLU A 7 6.39 1.63 12.99
N MET A 8 7.12 2.26 12.06
CA MET A 8 6.93 2.04 10.62
C MET A 8 7.22 0.58 10.24
N ASN A 9 8.33 0.02 10.72
CA ASN A 9 8.69 -1.37 10.47
C ASN A 9 7.68 -2.35 11.07
N ALA A 10 7.15 -2.06 12.27
CA ALA A 10 6.09 -2.85 12.87
C ALA A 10 4.78 -2.76 12.07
N ALA A 11 4.44 -1.58 11.53
CA ALA A 11 3.28 -1.41 10.67
C ALA A 11 3.41 -2.22 9.36
N ILE A 12 4.59 -2.18 8.71
CA ILE A 12 4.89 -3.00 7.53
C ILE A 12 4.74 -4.49 7.85
N ALA A 13 5.29 -4.94 8.98
CA ALA A 13 5.18 -6.34 9.38
C ALA A 13 3.71 -6.78 9.57
N ARG A 14 2.88 -5.93 10.20
CA ARG A 14 1.43 -6.17 10.33
C ARG A 14 0.74 -6.20 8.97
N ALA A 15 1.05 -5.25 8.08
CA ALA A 15 0.46 -5.22 6.75
C ALA A 15 0.75 -6.49 5.97
N ARG A 16 2.00 -6.97 6.03
CA ARG A 16 2.41 -8.22 5.38
C ARG A 16 1.73 -9.43 6.01
N ALA A 17 1.53 -9.45 7.33
CA ALA A 17 0.82 -10.52 8.00
C ALA A 17 -0.67 -10.59 7.58
N THR A 18 -1.29 -9.45 7.27
CA THR A 18 -2.70 -9.38 6.83
C THR A 18 -2.86 -9.33 5.30
N LEU A 19 -1.78 -9.36 4.53
CA LEU A 19 -1.79 -9.37 3.06
C LEU A 19 -2.67 -10.48 2.44
N PRO A 20 -2.79 -11.70 3.02
CA PRO A 20 -3.73 -12.69 2.52
C PRO A 20 -5.20 -12.21 2.47
N VAL A 21 -5.60 -11.26 3.33
CA VAL A 21 -6.95 -10.66 3.31
C VAL A 21 -7.15 -9.83 2.04
N PHE A 22 -6.14 -9.06 1.64
CA PHE A 22 -6.15 -8.31 0.39
C PHE A 22 -6.32 -9.25 -0.80
N TRP A 23 -5.53 -10.33 -0.85
CA TRP A 23 -5.60 -11.29 -1.94
C TRP A 23 -6.96 -12.00 -2.00
N ALA A 24 -7.52 -12.41 -0.86
CA ALA A 24 -8.85 -12.99 -0.81
C ALA A 24 -9.93 -12.03 -1.33
N SER A 25 -9.82 -10.73 -1.01
CA SER A 25 -10.71 -9.69 -1.55
C SER A 25 -10.50 -9.45 -3.05
N TYR A 26 -9.25 -9.41 -3.50
CA TYR A 26 -8.88 -9.20 -4.89
C TYR A 26 -9.29 -10.37 -5.81
N GLU A 27 -9.17 -11.62 -5.35
CA GLU A 27 -9.56 -12.80 -6.13
C GLU A 27 -11.08 -13.00 -6.16
N ALA A 28 -11.77 -12.64 -5.07
CA ALA A 28 -13.21 -12.78 -4.93
C ALA A 28 -13.92 -11.41 -4.98
N LEU A 29 -13.53 -10.54 -5.94
CA LEU A 29 -14.02 -9.16 -6.07
C LEU A 29 -15.50 -9.05 -5.70
N LYS A 30 -15.76 -8.63 -4.46
CA LYS A 30 -17.13 -8.37 -4.03
C LYS A 30 -17.53 -7.08 -4.71
N ARG A 31 -18.77 -7.00 -5.21
CA ARG A 31 -19.30 -5.81 -5.90
C ARG A 31 -19.19 -4.48 -5.12
N MET A 32 -18.85 -4.54 -3.84
CA MET A 32 -18.75 -3.41 -2.91
C MET A 32 -17.29 -3.04 -2.55
N GLU A 33 -16.31 -3.72 -3.15
CA GLU A 33 -14.89 -3.50 -2.92
C GLU A 33 -14.25 -2.86 -4.16
N THR A 34 -13.56 -1.74 -3.98
CA THR A 34 -12.91 -0.96 -5.05
C THR A 34 -11.51 -0.51 -4.66
N ASP A 35 -10.77 0.06 -5.61
CA ASP A 35 -9.50 0.76 -5.36
C ASP A 35 -8.42 -0.10 -4.68
N HIS A 36 -8.37 -1.39 -5.00
CA HIS A 36 -7.31 -2.30 -4.55
C HIS A 36 -5.93 -1.76 -4.95
N SER A 37 -5.17 -1.36 -3.94
CA SER A 37 -3.88 -0.71 -4.10
C SER A 37 -2.83 -1.39 -3.21
N LEU A 38 -1.63 -1.58 -3.75
CA LEU A 38 -0.50 -2.17 -3.05
C LEU A 38 0.61 -1.13 -2.91
N LYS A 39 1.20 -1.02 -1.72
CA LYS A 39 2.39 -0.19 -1.52
C LYS A 39 3.62 -1.05 -1.72
N VAL A 40 4.33 -0.81 -2.81
CA VAL A 40 5.47 -1.63 -3.22
C VAL A 40 6.76 -0.88 -2.94
N ARG A 41 7.73 -1.59 -2.39
CA ARG A 41 9.10 -1.11 -2.22
C ARG A 41 9.90 -1.36 -3.49
N PHE A 42 10.34 -0.30 -4.13
CA PHE A 42 11.31 -0.35 -5.23
C PHE A 42 12.69 0.02 -4.73
N ARG A 43 13.68 -0.85 -5.01
CA ARG A 43 15.08 -0.58 -4.68
C ARG A 43 15.63 0.48 -5.62
N THR A 44 16.22 1.52 -5.05
CA THR A 44 16.86 2.61 -5.83
C THR A 44 18.27 2.86 -5.34
N VAL A 45 19.05 3.67 -6.08
CA VAL A 45 20.39 4.07 -5.64
C VAL A 45 20.25 5.03 -4.46
N GLY A 46 20.53 4.54 -3.25
CA GLY A 46 20.40 5.30 -2.01
C GLY A 46 19.25 4.80 -1.15
N ASN A 47 18.09 5.48 -1.23
CA ASN A 47 16.93 5.14 -0.41
C ASN A 47 15.87 4.40 -1.22
N ASP A 48 15.47 3.22 -0.73
CA ASP A 48 14.32 2.50 -1.27
C ASP A 48 13.08 3.41 -1.31
N GLU A 49 12.33 3.35 -2.40
CA GLU A 49 11.11 4.12 -2.56
C GLU A 49 9.90 3.23 -2.35
N HIS A 50 9.01 3.62 -1.46
CA HIS A 50 7.73 2.94 -1.24
C HIS A 50 6.62 3.76 -1.89
N ILE A 51 5.94 3.17 -2.87
CA ILE A 51 4.94 3.87 -3.67
C ILE A 51 3.69 3.02 -3.86
N TRP A 52 2.54 3.68 -3.87
CA TRP A 52 1.26 3.03 -4.11
C TRP A 52 1.11 2.64 -5.58
N MET A 53 0.60 1.44 -5.78
CA MET A 53 0.40 0.81 -7.07
C MET A 53 -1.07 0.39 -7.20
N SER A 54 -1.71 0.69 -8.33
CA SER A 54 -3.09 0.33 -8.66
C SER A 54 -3.15 -0.59 -9.88
N ASP A 55 -4.34 -1.07 -10.25
CA ASP A 55 -4.52 -1.96 -11.41
C ASP A 55 -3.65 -3.22 -11.34
N VAL A 56 -3.55 -3.80 -10.15
CA VAL A 56 -2.75 -4.99 -9.89
C VAL A 56 -3.23 -6.14 -10.77
N LYS A 57 -2.28 -6.88 -11.35
CA LYS A 57 -2.49 -8.08 -12.14
C LYS A 57 -1.47 -9.14 -11.76
N LYS A 58 -1.94 -10.36 -11.52
CA LYS A 58 -1.07 -11.52 -11.31
C LYS A 58 -0.55 -12.02 -12.66
N LEU A 59 0.77 -12.16 -12.78
CA LEU A 59 1.43 -12.68 -13.98
C LEU A 59 1.52 -14.21 -13.94
N PRO A 60 1.59 -14.89 -15.10
CA PRO A 60 1.78 -16.34 -15.16
C PRO A 60 3.07 -16.85 -14.50
N SER A 61 4.10 -16.00 -14.38
CA SER A 61 5.36 -16.31 -13.71
C SER A 61 5.24 -16.40 -12.18
N GLY A 62 4.12 -15.97 -11.61
CA GLY A 62 3.91 -15.83 -10.16
C GLY A 62 4.28 -14.45 -9.61
N GLU A 63 4.78 -13.55 -10.44
CA GLU A 63 4.99 -12.13 -10.12
C GLU A 63 3.70 -11.31 -10.31
N TYR A 64 3.75 -10.03 -9.95
CA TYR A 64 2.65 -9.10 -10.11
C TYR A 64 3.08 -7.91 -10.94
N ALA A 65 2.16 -7.40 -11.76
CA ALA A 65 2.31 -6.15 -12.48
C ALA A 65 1.22 -5.17 -12.03
N ALA A 66 1.59 -3.92 -11.80
CA ALA A 66 0.65 -2.86 -11.43
C ALA A 66 1.13 -1.52 -11.99
N ARG A 67 0.25 -0.51 -11.95
CA ARG A 67 0.55 0.85 -12.38
C ARG A 67 0.87 1.75 -11.20
N PHE A 68 1.80 2.68 -11.36
CA PHE A 68 2.06 3.67 -10.31
C PHE A 68 0.81 4.52 -10.07
N ALA A 69 0.28 4.45 -8.85
CA ALA A 69 -0.86 5.24 -8.39
C ALA A 69 -0.43 6.56 -7.74
N ASP A 70 0.88 6.83 -7.70
CA ASP A 70 1.48 8.09 -7.27
C ASP A 70 2.68 8.42 -8.19
N THR A 71 3.27 9.61 -8.05
CA THR A 71 4.44 10.03 -8.84
C THR A 71 5.73 9.56 -8.18
N PRO A 72 6.55 8.72 -8.87
CA PRO A 72 7.85 8.31 -8.35
C PRO A 72 8.81 9.49 -8.19
N ARG A 73 9.58 9.49 -7.11
CA ARG A 73 10.54 10.55 -6.75
C ARG A 73 11.98 10.10 -6.94
N ASN A 74 12.27 8.82 -6.71
CA ASN A 74 13.61 8.22 -6.77
C ASN A 74 13.73 7.15 -7.86
N LEU A 75 12.73 7.01 -8.74
CA LEU A 75 12.76 6.11 -9.91
C LEU A 75 12.92 6.92 -11.21
N PRO A 76 14.16 7.20 -11.64
CA PRO A 76 14.39 7.98 -12.86
C PRO A 76 13.81 7.27 -14.08
N GLY A 77 13.09 8.04 -14.90
CA GLY A 77 12.42 7.52 -16.10
C GLY A 77 11.07 6.83 -15.85
N LYS A 78 10.57 6.81 -14.61
CA LYS A 78 9.22 6.34 -14.27
C LYS A 78 8.28 7.50 -13.94
N ARG A 79 7.00 7.33 -14.25
CA ARG A 79 5.96 8.34 -14.05
C ARG A 79 4.67 7.69 -13.51
N PHE A 80 3.78 8.53 -13.00
CA PHE A 80 2.42 8.11 -12.65
C PHE A 80 1.76 7.36 -13.82
N GLY A 81 1.13 6.22 -13.53
CA GLY A 81 0.46 5.36 -14.51
C GLY A 81 1.36 4.36 -15.26
N ASP A 82 2.69 4.46 -15.13
CA ASP A 82 3.61 3.51 -15.74
C ASP A 82 3.45 2.12 -15.12
N LEU A 83 3.64 1.08 -15.93
CA LEU A 83 3.61 -0.30 -15.47
C LEU A 83 4.95 -0.67 -14.81
N ALA A 84 4.88 -1.37 -13.68
CA ALA A 84 6.02 -1.99 -13.03
C ALA A 84 5.68 -3.38 -12.53
N GLU A 85 6.68 -4.26 -12.53
CA GLU A 85 6.61 -5.62 -12.03
C GLU A 85 7.28 -5.72 -10.67
N PHE A 86 6.72 -6.54 -9.78
CA PHE A 86 7.23 -6.74 -8.43
C PHE A 86 6.79 -8.10 -7.86
N LYS A 87 7.42 -8.52 -6.77
CA LYS A 87 7.12 -9.77 -6.08
C LYS A 87 6.32 -9.50 -4.82
N ASP A 88 5.67 -10.53 -4.29
CA ASP A 88 4.97 -10.46 -3.00
C ASP A 88 5.89 -9.96 -1.87
N ALA A 89 7.17 -10.35 -1.91
CA ALA A 89 8.20 -9.91 -0.95
C ALA A 89 8.51 -8.40 -1.00
N ASP A 90 8.16 -7.71 -2.08
CA ASP A 90 8.36 -6.27 -2.24
C ASP A 90 7.15 -5.46 -1.71
N ILE A 91 6.04 -6.12 -1.40
CA ILE A 91 4.85 -5.48 -0.85
C ILE A 91 5.10 -5.10 0.62
N SER A 92 4.93 -3.82 0.91
CA SER A 92 5.15 -3.23 2.23
C SER A 92 3.84 -2.83 2.93
N ASP A 93 2.79 -2.57 2.18
CA ASP A 93 1.45 -2.27 2.69
C ASP A 93 0.40 -2.54 1.60
N TRP A 94 -0.86 -2.50 1.96
CA TRP A 94 -1.98 -2.68 1.04
C TRP A 94 -3.21 -1.94 1.55
N MET A 95 -4.09 -1.53 0.64
CA MET A 95 -5.39 -0.98 1.00
C MET A 95 -6.41 -1.24 -0.10
N PHE A 96 -7.69 -1.29 0.28
CA PHE A 96 -8.80 -1.22 -0.65
C PHE A 96 -9.97 -0.51 0.02
N MET A 97 -10.95 -0.11 -0.79
CA MET A 97 -12.16 0.55 -0.31
C MET A 97 -13.28 -0.47 -0.16
N ARG A 98 -13.95 -0.48 0.99
CA ARG A 98 -15.16 -1.28 1.26
C ARG A 98 -16.21 -0.37 1.86
N ASN A 99 -17.38 -0.26 1.21
CA ASN A 99 -18.48 0.60 1.68
C ASN A 99 -18.05 2.06 2.00
N GLY A 100 -17.12 2.62 1.21
CA GLY A 100 -16.61 3.98 1.40
C GLY A 100 -15.56 4.13 2.51
N LYS A 101 -15.13 3.03 3.14
CA LYS A 101 -14.04 2.99 4.12
C LYS A 101 -12.79 2.33 3.56
N ILE A 102 -11.63 2.79 4.02
CA ILE A 102 -10.31 2.25 3.72
C ILE A 102 -10.09 1.03 4.61
N VAL A 103 -9.97 -0.15 4.02
CA VAL A 103 -9.55 -1.37 4.69
C VAL A 103 -8.06 -1.56 4.51
N GLY A 104 -7.33 -1.84 5.59
CA GLY A 104 -5.87 -1.98 5.57
C GLY A 104 -5.13 -0.65 5.83
N GLY A 105 -4.04 -0.42 5.10
CA GLY A 105 -3.21 0.79 5.23
C GLY A 105 -2.50 0.88 6.58
N GLU A 106 -1.84 -0.20 7.02
CA GLU A 106 -1.18 -0.23 8.32
C GLU A 106 -0.10 0.85 8.43
N THR A 107 0.62 1.15 7.34
CA THR A 107 1.66 2.18 7.31
C THR A 107 1.10 3.60 7.34
N ILE A 108 -0.21 3.78 7.15
CA ILE A 108 -0.89 5.07 7.35
C ILE A 108 -1.01 5.40 8.84
N LYS A 109 -1.24 4.38 9.69
CA LYS A 109 -1.44 4.56 11.14
C LYS A 109 -0.32 5.33 11.84
N PRO A 110 0.98 5.02 11.64
CA PRO A 110 2.07 5.83 12.23
C PRO A 110 2.14 7.23 11.61
N LEU A 111 1.80 7.40 10.32
CA LEU A 111 1.77 8.72 9.67
C LEU A 111 0.71 9.65 10.27
N LEU A 112 -0.41 9.11 10.76
CA LEU A 112 -1.46 9.89 11.45
C LEU A 112 -0.94 10.63 12.69
N LYS A 113 0.15 10.18 13.31
CA LYS A 113 0.74 10.86 14.48
C LYS A 113 1.43 12.16 14.11
N SER A 114 1.91 12.26 12.88
CA SER A 114 2.59 13.46 12.35
C SER A 114 1.63 14.42 11.63
N MET A 115 0.37 14.01 11.43
CA MET A 115 -0.68 14.83 10.82
C MET A 115 -1.35 15.73 11.86
N PRO A 116 -1.93 16.88 11.43
CA PRO A 116 -2.81 17.66 12.29
C PRO A 116 -3.95 16.80 12.82
N LYS A 117 -4.36 17.04 14.08
CA LYS A 117 -5.36 16.20 14.77
C LYS A 117 -6.65 16.07 13.96
N SER A 118 -7.13 17.13 13.34
CA SER A 118 -8.36 17.12 12.53
C SER A 118 -8.26 16.21 11.31
N ASP A 119 -7.16 16.28 10.56
CA ASP A 119 -6.92 15.40 9.41
C ASP A 119 -6.74 13.95 9.84
N ALA A 120 -6.01 13.73 10.94
CA ALA A 120 -5.79 12.40 11.49
C ALA A 120 -7.11 11.75 11.96
N ASP A 121 -8.01 12.51 12.60
CA ASP A 121 -9.31 12.01 13.04
C ASP A 121 -10.23 11.70 11.86
N ALA A 122 -10.26 12.58 10.85
CA ALA A 122 -11.03 12.39 9.63
C ALA A 122 -10.58 11.14 8.87
N LEU A 123 -9.27 10.89 8.80
CA LEU A 123 -8.72 9.70 8.16
C LEU A 123 -9.01 8.45 9.00
N ARG A 124 -8.85 8.49 10.34
CA ARG A 124 -9.23 7.37 11.22
C ARG A 124 -10.69 6.98 11.11
N ALA A 125 -11.60 7.95 11.03
CA ALA A 125 -13.03 7.69 10.89
C ALA A 125 -13.37 6.93 9.58
N ARG A 126 -12.50 7.06 8.57
CA ARG A 126 -12.63 6.37 7.28
C ARG A 126 -11.87 5.06 7.23
N MET A 127 -11.05 4.71 8.22
CA MET A 127 -10.31 3.46 8.26
C MET A 127 -11.12 2.36 8.94
N GLU A 128 -11.13 1.18 8.34
CA GLU A 128 -11.72 -0.05 8.85
C GLU A 128 -10.61 -1.10 9.03
N GLN A 129 -10.71 -1.90 10.09
CA GLN A 129 -9.76 -2.98 10.32
C GLN A 129 -10.03 -4.12 9.33
N PRO A 130 -8.95 -4.74 8.79
CA PRO A 130 -9.06 -5.81 7.80
C PRO A 130 -9.69 -7.09 8.33
#